data_AF-A0A662KNJ6-F1
#
_entry.id   AF-A0A662KNJ6-F1
#
_cell.length_a   1.000
_cell.length_b   1.000
_cell.length_c   1.000
_cell.angle_alpha   90.00
_cell.angle_beta   90.00
_cell.angle_gamma   90.00
#
_symmetry.space_group_name_H-M   'P 1'
#
loop_
_entity.id
_entity.type
_entity.pdbx_description
1 polymer ?
#
loop_
_entity_poly.entity_id
_entity_poly.type
_entity_poly.pdbx_seq_one_letter_code
_entity_poly.pdbx_strand_id
1 'polypeptide(L)'
;GIDLTYSQNNIIANNEISENEGWGIILEGSSNNNDITENRISKNGWGIYLDRSYCNKIHCNNFENNNLQAKFLYDGLLDLLFAIFFPNRWYGNYWSDYGGSGDYVIEGQVVIHMIFWEYTIQWRNYDRSPSTEPN
;
A
#
# COMPACT_ATOMS: atom_id res chain seq x y z
N GLY A 1 -8.53 10.97 1.67
CA GLY A 1 -7.49 11.56 2.52
C GLY A 1 -6.40 12.16 1.67
N ILE A 2 -5.16 11.69 1.81
CA ILE A 2 -4.00 12.17 1.05
C ILE A 2 -3.94 11.49 -0.32
N ASP A 3 -3.65 12.28 -1.34
CA ASP A 3 -3.50 11.83 -2.73
C ASP A 3 -2.11 12.22 -3.27
N LEU A 4 -1.35 11.20 -3.68
CA LEU A 4 -0.07 11.32 -4.35
C LEU A 4 -0.21 10.82 -5.79
N THR A 5 -0.63 11.70 -6.68
CA THR A 5 -0.74 11.42 -8.11
C THR A 5 0.45 12.02 -8.87
N TYR A 6 1.16 11.21 -9.66
CA TYR A 6 2.40 11.59 -10.37
C TYR A 6 3.46 12.25 -9.47
N SER A 7 3.57 11.81 -8.22
CA SER A 7 4.32 12.48 -7.16
C SER A 7 5.45 11.59 -6.63
N GLN A 8 6.68 12.11 -6.64
CA GLN A 8 7.88 11.33 -6.31
C GLN A 8 8.70 11.99 -5.20
N ASN A 9 9.40 11.16 -4.42
CA ASN A 9 10.36 11.59 -3.39
C ASN A 9 9.75 12.48 -2.28
N ASN A 10 8.50 12.20 -1.89
CA ASN A 10 7.85 12.90 -0.79
C ASN A 10 8.00 12.15 0.53
N ILE A 11 7.87 12.88 1.64
CA ILE A 11 7.75 12.32 2.98
C ILE A 11 6.34 12.63 3.49
N ILE A 12 5.57 11.58 3.75
CA ILE A 12 4.25 11.67 4.40
C ILE A 12 4.42 11.10 5.79
N ALA A 13 4.52 11.98 6.78
CA ALA A 13 4.76 11.56 8.14
C ALA A 13 3.90 12.26 9.17
N ASN A 14 3.58 11.55 10.26
CA ASN A 14 2.90 12.09 11.43
C ASN A 14 1.53 12.71 11.15
N ASN A 15 0.77 12.13 10.20
CA ASN A 15 -0.59 12.55 9.90
C ASN A 15 -1.62 11.66 10.60
N GLU A 16 -2.73 12.26 11.03
CA GLU A 16 -3.95 11.56 11.40
C GLU A 16 -4.93 11.58 10.21
N ILE A 17 -5.23 10.40 9.68
CA ILE A 17 -6.00 10.23 8.44
C ILE A 17 -7.15 9.27 8.73
N SER A 18 -8.33 9.84 8.95
CA SER A 18 -9.48 9.04 9.37
C SER A 18 -10.79 9.41 8.68
N GLU A 19 -11.72 8.45 8.70
CA GLU A 19 -13.12 8.62 8.30
C GLU A 19 -13.31 9.07 6.84
N ASN A 20 -12.42 8.62 5.94
CA ASN A 20 -12.57 8.81 4.49
C ASN A 20 -13.30 7.61 3.87
N GLU A 21 -14.44 7.86 3.23
CA GLU A 21 -15.24 6.80 2.57
C GLU A 21 -14.46 6.02 1.50
N GLY A 22 -13.58 6.70 0.77
CA GLY A 22 -12.74 6.12 -0.28
C GLY A 22 -11.43 5.54 0.27
N TRP A 23 -10.37 6.36 0.27
CA TRP A 23 -9.03 5.98 0.75
C TRP A 23 -8.50 6.96 1.79
N GLY A 24 -7.71 6.44 2.72
CA GLY A 24 -6.85 7.22 3.60
C GLY A 24 -5.72 7.84 2.78
N ILE A 25 -4.87 7.00 2.18
CA ILE A 25 -3.78 7.41 1.29
C ILE A 25 -3.89 6.69 -0.06
N ILE A 26 -3.73 7.42 -1.17
CA ILE A 26 -3.55 6.83 -2.51
C ILE A 26 -2.24 7.28 -3.14
N LEU A 27 -1.53 6.35 -3.78
CA LEU A 27 -0.39 6.63 -4.66
C LEU A 27 -0.74 6.13 -6.06
N GLU A 28 -0.83 7.03 -7.03
CA GLU A 28 -1.24 6.71 -8.40
C GLU A 28 -0.29 7.29 -9.44
N GLY A 29 -0.12 6.58 -10.56
CA GLY A 29 0.52 7.14 -11.74
C GLY A 29 2.04 7.25 -11.58
N SER A 30 2.71 6.16 -11.20
CA SER A 30 4.15 6.14 -11.01
C SER A 30 4.64 7.08 -9.90
N SER A 31 3.89 7.16 -8.81
CA SER A 31 4.26 7.87 -7.60
C SER A 31 5.30 7.06 -6.81
N ASN A 32 6.56 7.24 -7.19
CA ASN A 32 7.67 6.39 -6.77
C ASN A 32 8.55 7.04 -5.69
N ASN A 33 9.25 6.21 -4.93
CA ASN A 33 10.27 6.62 -3.95
C ASN A 33 9.72 7.55 -2.84
N ASN A 34 8.44 7.45 -2.51
CA ASN A 34 7.87 8.17 -1.36
C ASN A 34 8.15 7.40 -0.06
N ASP A 35 8.24 8.15 1.02
CA ASP A 35 8.43 7.65 2.38
C ASP A 35 7.17 7.94 3.21
N ILE A 36 6.44 6.91 3.58
CA ILE A 36 5.15 6.99 4.30
C ILE A 36 5.38 6.37 5.67
N THR A 37 5.46 7.20 6.70
CA THR A 37 5.86 6.75 8.02
C THR A 37 5.14 7.42 9.18
N GLU A 38 4.96 6.72 10.29
CA GLU A 38 4.39 7.29 11.52
C GLU A 38 3.00 7.94 11.33
N ASN A 39 2.22 7.51 10.34
CA ASN A 39 0.85 7.99 10.15
C ASN A 39 -0.14 7.11 10.92
N ARG A 40 -1.18 7.73 11.46
CA ARG A 40 -2.35 7.03 12.00
C ARG A 40 -3.45 7.03 10.96
N ILE A 41 -3.74 5.85 10.39
CA ILE A 41 -4.64 5.67 9.26
C ILE A 41 -5.81 4.79 9.70
N SER A 42 -6.98 5.39 9.96
CA SER A 42 -8.06 4.66 10.60
C SER A 42 -9.46 4.90 10.04
N LYS A 43 -10.34 3.89 10.09
CA LYS A 43 -11.75 4.02 9.66
C LYS A 43 -11.95 4.55 8.23
N ASN A 44 -11.03 4.25 7.32
CA ASN A 44 -11.17 4.59 5.90
C ASN A 44 -11.71 3.39 5.11
N GLY A 45 -12.23 3.62 3.90
CA GLY A 45 -12.56 2.53 2.97
C GLY A 45 -11.32 1.67 2.67
N TRP A 46 -10.28 2.28 2.14
CA TRP A 46 -8.94 1.72 2.08
C TRP A 46 -8.00 2.50 2.99
N GLY A 47 -7.18 1.83 3.80
CA GLY A 47 -6.13 2.51 4.56
C GLY A 47 -5.12 3.14 3.60
N ILE A 48 -4.51 2.31 2.76
CA ILE A 48 -3.62 2.74 1.68
C ILE A 48 -3.87 1.95 0.38
N TYR A 49 -3.89 2.66 -0.75
CA TYR A 49 -3.98 2.06 -2.08
C TYR A 49 -2.81 2.50 -2.96
N LEU A 50 -2.10 1.53 -3.56
CA LEU A 50 -0.99 1.79 -4.50
C LEU A 50 -1.40 1.35 -5.91
N ASP A 51 -1.56 2.29 -6.83
CA ASP A 51 -1.76 2.02 -8.25
C ASP A 51 -0.49 2.36 -9.04
N ARG A 52 0.10 1.33 -9.67
CA ARG A 52 1.25 1.45 -10.60
C ARG A 52 2.37 2.35 -10.05
N SER A 53 2.72 2.11 -8.79
CA SER A 53 3.66 2.91 -8.00
C SER A 53 4.67 2.00 -7.32
N TYR A 54 5.95 2.39 -7.28
CA TYR A 54 7.09 1.51 -7.00
C TYR A 54 8.10 2.13 -6.05
N CYS A 55 8.96 1.31 -5.45
CA CYS A 55 10.04 1.74 -4.55
C CYS A 55 9.61 2.62 -3.35
N ASN A 56 8.32 2.65 -3.00
CA ASN A 56 7.87 3.38 -1.83
C ASN A 56 8.24 2.61 -0.56
N LYS A 57 8.52 3.34 0.52
CA LYS A 57 8.67 2.76 1.86
C LYS A 57 7.43 3.10 2.66
N ILE A 58 6.76 2.07 3.18
CA ILE A 58 5.58 2.22 4.02
C ILE A 58 5.91 1.55 5.34
N HIS A 59 6.21 2.33 6.36
CA HIS A 59 6.74 1.77 7.59
C HIS A 59 6.37 2.54 8.85
N CYS A 60 6.27 1.84 9.98
CA CYS A 60 5.93 2.46 11.27
C CYS A 60 4.58 3.20 11.27
N ASN A 61 3.66 2.86 10.37
CA ASN A 61 2.31 3.42 10.37
C ASN A 61 1.38 2.58 11.24
N ASN A 62 0.30 3.21 11.70
CA ASN A 62 -0.74 2.57 12.49
C ASN A 62 -2.03 2.47 11.65
N PHE A 63 -2.32 1.29 11.09
CA PHE A 63 -3.54 1.03 10.32
C PHE A 63 -4.63 0.43 11.23
N GLU A 64 -5.70 1.18 11.49
CA GLU A 64 -6.74 0.77 12.44
C GLU A 64 -8.15 0.78 11.83
N ASN A 65 -8.83 -0.36 11.81
CA ASN A 65 -10.25 -0.46 11.47
C ASN A 65 -10.61 0.16 10.10
N ASN A 66 -9.72 0.10 9.10
CA ASN A 66 -10.09 0.41 7.72
C ASN A 66 -10.87 -0.77 7.13
N ASN A 67 -11.79 -0.55 6.17
CA ASN A 67 -12.54 -1.66 5.58
C ASN A 67 -11.59 -2.65 4.87
N LEU A 68 -10.51 -2.14 4.29
CA LEU A 68 -9.34 -2.92 3.89
C LEU A 68 -8.08 -2.09 4.15
N GLN A 69 -7.11 -2.68 4.84
CA GLN A 69 -5.98 -1.95 5.40
C GLN A 69 -5.00 -1.45 4.34
N ALA A 70 -4.63 -2.31 3.39
CA ALA A 70 -3.77 -1.98 2.28
C ALA A 70 -4.13 -2.79 1.03
N LYS A 71 -3.96 -2.20 -0.15
CA LYS A 71 -4.10 -2.89 -1.44
C LYS A 71 -3.17 -2.27 -2.48
N PHE A 72 -2.76 -3.06 -3.48
CA PHE A 72 -2.05 -2.54 -4.64
C PHE A 72 -2.52 -3.15 -5.96
N LEU A 73 -2.27 -2.43 -7.05
CA LEU A 73 -2.56 -2.83 -8.43
C LEU A 73 -1.35 -2.50 -9.33
N TYR A 74 -0.97 -3.47 -10.16
CA TYR A 74 0.00 -3.32 -11.23
C TYR A 74 -0.69 -3.58 -12.55
N ASP A 75 -0.43 -2.75 -13.57
CA ASP A 75 -1.15 -2.81 -14.83
C ASP A 75 -0.24 -3.07 -16.03
N GLY A 76 -0.21 -4.32 -16.47
CA GLY A 76 0.60 -4.79 -17.56
C GLY A 76 1.97 -5.35 -17.16
N LEU A 77 2.66 -5.92 -18.14
CA LEU A 77 3.93 -6.62 -17.94
C LEU A 77 5.08 -5.70 -17.53
N LEU A 78 5.04 -4.43 -17.94
CA LEU A 78 6.06 -3.45 -17.54
C LEU A 78 5.93 -3.10 -16.06
N ASP A 79 4.71 -2.94 -15.57
CA ASP A 79 4.43 -2.67 -14.17
C ASP A 79 4.79 -3.87 -13.29
N LEU A 80 4.53 -5.09 -13.76
CA LEU A 80 5.00 -6.31 -13.11
C LEU A 80 6.54 -6.35 -13.04
N LEU A 81 7.24 -5.99 -14.12
CA LEU A 81 8.69 -5.93 -14.13
C LEU A 81 9.20 -4.95 -13.07
N PHE A 82 8.62 -3.74 -13.01
CA PHE A 82 8.97 -2.77 -11.98
C PHE A 82 8.66 -3.26 -10.57
N ALA A 83 7.51 -3.88 -10.34
CA ALA A 83 7.16 -4.45 -9.04
C ALA A 83 8.15 -5.52 -8.57
N ILE A 84 8.70 -6.32 -9.48
CA ILE A 84 9.69 -7.36 -9.15
C ILE A 84 11.06 -6.76 -8.81
N PHE A 85 11.54 -5.81 -9.62
CA PHE A 85 12.88 -5.24 -9.45
C PHE A 85 12.93 -4.07 -8.46
N PHE A 86 11.80 -3.40 -8.25
CA PHE A 86 11.65 -2.17 -7.48
C PHE A 86 10.42 -2.22 -6.57
N PRO A 87 10.33 -3.23 -5.68
CA PRO A 87 9.13 -3.43 -4.88
C PRO A 87 8.91 -2.29 -3.88
N ASN A 88 7.65 -2.01 -3.58
CA ASN A 88 7.29 -1.26 -2.38
C ASN A 88 7.68 -2.10 -1.14
N ARG A 89 8.22 -1.44 -0.12
CA ARG A 89 8.71 -2.09 1.10
C ARG A 89 7.82 -1.75 2.27
N TRP A 90 7.40 -2.79 2.99
CA TRP A 90 6.54 -2.71 4.16
C TRP A 90 7.31 -3.27 5.36
N TYR A 91 7.38 -2.52 6.45
CA TYR A 91 7.99 -2.98 7.70
C TYR A 91 7.52 -2.17 8.90
N GLY A 92 7.37 -2.79 10.06
CA GLY A 92 7.12 -2.07 11.31
C GLY A 92 5.75 -1.40 11.38
N ASN A 93 4.83 -1.69 10.45
CA ASN A 93 3.48 -1.15 10.55
C ASN A 93 2.64 -1.99 11.52
N TYR A 94 1.75 -1.34 12.25
CA TYR A 94 0.69 -2.00 12.98
C TYR A 94 -0.53 -2.16 12.09
N TRP A 95 -1.20 -3.31 12.22
CA TRP A 95 -2.44 -3.62 11.51
C TRP A 95 -3.45 -4.17 12.51
N SER A 96 -4.58 -3.52 12.69
CA SER A 96 -5.60 -3.93 13.67
C SER A 96 -6.22 -5.31 13.41
N ASP A 97 -6.08 -5.83 12.19
CA ASP A 97 -6.54 -7.16 11.76
C ASP A 97 -5.41 -8.21 11.74
N TYR A 98 -4.19 -7.85 12.14
CA TYR A 98 -3.08 -8.78 12.18
C TYR A 98 -3.17 -9.72 13.40
N GLY A 99 -3.27 -11.02 13.13
CA GLY A 99 -3.36 -12.07 14.16
C GLY A 99 -2.08 -12.31 14.98
N GLY A 100 -1.02 -11.52 14.80
CA GLY A 100 0.16 -11.55 15.66
C GLY A 100 1.19 -12.64 15.37
N SER A 101 1.11 -13.36 14.23
CA SER A 101 2.12 -14.35 13.84
C SER A 101 2.47 -14.29 12.36
N GLY A 102 3.78 -14.29 12.05
CA GLY A 102 4.30 -14.30 10.69
C GLY A 102 4.47 -12.92 10.06
N ASP A 103 4.32 -12.87 8.75
CA ASP A 103 4.30 -11.62 7.97
C ASP A 103 2.85 -11.16 7.83
N TYR A 104 2.61 -9.85 7.79
CA TYR A 104 1.31 -9.34 7.35
C TYR A 104 1.26 -9.36 5.82
N VAL A 105 0.23 -9.98 5.26
CA VAL A 105 0.06 -10.13 3.82
C VAL A 105 -0.70 -8.93 3.28
N ILE A 106 -0.07 -8.18 2.40
CA ILE A 106 -0.74 -7.16 1.60
C ILE A 106 -1.20 -7.83 0.31
N GLU A 107 -2.51 -7.92 0.13
CA GLU A 107 -3.12 -8.47 -1.08
C GLU A 107 -3.18 -7.41 -2.19
N GLY A 108 -2.86 -7.83 -3.41
CA GLY A 108 -2.88 -6.97 -4.58
C GLY A 108 -3.04 -7.76 -5.87
N GLN A 109 -2.97 -7.07 -7.00
CA GLN A 109 -3.30 -7.64 -8.29
C GLN A 109 -2.34 -7.17 -9.37
N VAL A 110 -2.14 -8.04 -10.37
CA VAL A 110 -1.47 -7.72 -11.63
C VAL A 110 -2.47 -7.98 -12.73
N VAL A 111 -2.80 -6.95 -13.52
CA VAL A 111 -3.62 -7.09 -14.71
C VAL A 111 -2.69 -7.28 -15.90
N ILE A 112 -2.92 -8.31 -16.71
CA ILE A 112 -2.18 -8.54 -17.95
C ILE A 112 -3.10 -8.28 -19.13
N HIS A 113 -2.74 -7.29 -19.94
CA HIS A 113 -3.42 -6.96 -21.17
C HIS A 113 -2.93 -7.83 -22.32
N MET A 114 -3.83 -8.64 -22.87
CA MET A 114 -3.65 -9.32 -24.15
C MET A 114 -4.42 -8.55 -25.23
N ILE A 115 -4.11 -8.83 -26.51
CA ILE A 115 -4.71 -8.10 -27.65
C ILE A 115 -6.25 -8.07 -27.61
N PHE A 116 -6.88 -9.11 -27.03
CA PHE A 116 -8.34 -9.24 -27.02
C PHE A 116 -8.97 -9.56 -25.65
N TRP A 117 -8.19 -9.63 -24.57
CA TRP A 117 -8.71 -9.91 -23.23
C TRP A 117 -7.74 -9.47 -22.13
N GLU A 118 -8.25 -9.38 -20.92
CA GLU A 118 -7.48 -9.11 -19.71
C GLU A 118 -7.38 -10.37 -18.85
N TYR A 119 -6.26 -10.55 -18.17
CA TYR A 119 -6.07 -11.61 -17.20
C TYR A 119 -5.52 -11.06 -15.89
N THR A 120 -6.29 -11.20 -14.81
CA THR A 120 -5.90 -10.70 -13.48
C THR A 120 -5.29 -11.82 -12.65
N ILE A 121 -4.06 -11.60 -12.19
CA ILE A 121 -3.33 -12.47 -11.28
C ILE A 121 -3.37 -11.88 -9.88
N GLN A 122 -3.69 -12.68 -8.87
CA GLN A 122 -3.50 -12.26 -7.47
C GLN A 122 -2.01 -12.22 -7.17
N TRP A 123 -1.58 -11.12 -6.55
CA TRP A 123 -0.20 -10.88 -6.18
C TRP A 123 -0.12 -10.48 -4.72
N ARG A 124 1.01 -10.75 -4.08
CA ARG A 124 1.21 -10.45 -2.66
C ARG A 124 2.49 -9.67 -2.44
N ASN A 125 2.41 -8.77 -1.48
CA ASN A 125 3.55 -8.16 -0.82
C ASN A 125 3.43 -8.41 0.69
N TYR A 126 4.50 -8.20 1.43
CA TYR A 126 4.58 -8.61 2.83
C TYR A 126 5.19 -7.51 3.67
N ASP A 127 4.51 -7.15 4.76
CA ASP A 127 5.18 -6.54 5.89
C ASP A 127 5.84 -7.67 6.69
N ARG A 128 7.17 -7.73 6.59
CA ARG A 128 7.97 -8.79 7.21
C ARG A 128 8.31 -8.52 8.67
N SER A 129 7.88 -7.40 9.21
CA SER A 129 8.10 -7.07 10.61
C SER A 129 6.91 -6.27 11.14
N PRO A 130 5.68 -6.82 11.11
CA PRO A 130 4.51 -6.10 11.61
C PRO A 130 4.72 -5.78 13.09
N SER A 131 4.40 -4.54 13.48
CA SER A 131 4.51 -4.15 14.88
C SER A 131 3.33 -4.67 15.69
N THR A 132 3.53 -4.82 17.00
CA THR A 132 2.44 -5.02 17.94
C THR A 132 1.63 -3.73 18.10
N GLU A 133 0.48 -3.84 18.76
CA GLU A 133 -0.36 -2.69 19.09
C GLU A 133 0.47 -1.58 19.76
N PRO A 134 0.43 -0.34 19.21
CA PRO A 134 1.08 0.78 19.86
C PRO A 134 0.39 1.06 21.21
N ASN A 135 1.19 1.20 22.27
CA ASN A 135 0.71 1.51 23.62
C ASN A 135 0.01 2.87 23.71
#